data_AF-A0A7S3AZF7-F1
#
_entry.id   AF-A0A7S3AZF7-F1
#
_cell.length_a   1.000
_cell.length_b   1.000
_cell.length_c   1.000
_cell.angle_alpha   90.00
_cell.angle_beta   90.00
_cell.angle_gamma   90.00
#
_symmetry.space_group_name_H-M   'P 1'
#
loop_
_entity.id
_entity.type
_entity.pdbx_description
1 polymer ?
#
loop_
_entity_poly.entity_id
_entity_poly.type
_entity_poly.pdbx_seq_one_letter_code
_entity_poly.pdbx_strand_id
1 'polypeptide(L)'
;AAALMGVAHLMLLGAREEMLLYLGVCVGGLAYGSFWSLIPTLTGELFGMRSYASTYSSFAMAVSIGSLLLSTTMAASIYDSHIMSLPSPPPLPLSPIGVLPPLAPASASPPPMSKRCYGNECYQVTHLVVVGLCALGSLSMAVLTARTRDFYSKKDA
;
A
#
# COMPACT_ATOMS: atom_id res chain seq x y z
N ALA A 1 7.65 -10.28 7.62
CA ALA A 1 7.23 -9.11 6.82
C ALA A 1 5.73 -9.13 6.47
N ALA A 2 5.24 -10.09 5.67
CA ALA A 2 3.84 -10.12 5.21
C ALA A 2 2.78 -10.09 6.35
N ALA A 3 2.96 -10.91 7.38
CA ALA A 3 2.05 -10.90 8.54
C ALA A 3 2.02 -9.53 9.27
N LEU A 4 3.20 -8.91 9.48
CA LEU A 4 3.29 -7.58 10.09
C LEU A 4 2.62 -6.51 9.23
N MET A 5 2.75 -6.59 7.90
CA MET A 5 2.08 -5.69 6.98
C MET A 5 0.55 -5.86 7.02
N GLY A 6 0.07 -7.10 7.12
CA GLY A 6 -1.35 -7.39 7.34
C GLY A 6 -1.87 -6.79 8.64
N VAL A 7 -1.12 -6.91 9.74
CA VAL A 7 -1.47 -6.28 11.04
C VAL A 7 -1.53 -4.77 10.92
N ALA A 8 -0.58 -4.13 10.23
CA ALA A 8 -0.61 -2.68 9.99
C ALA A 8 -1.87 -2.23 9.26
N HIS A 9 -2.30 -2.97 8.23
CA HIS A 9 -3.52 -2.66 7.48
C HIS A 9 -4.80 -2.94 8.28
N LEU A 10 -4.79 -3.93 9.16
CA LEU A 10 -5.88 -4.15 10.13
C LEU A 10 -5.97 -3.01 11.16
N MET A 11 -4.84 -2.48 11.62
CA MET A 11 -4.81 -1.30 12.50
C MET A 11 -5.35 -0.05 11.78
N LEU A 12 -4.98 0.16 10.52
CA LEU A 12 -5.47 1.25 9.69
C LEU A 12 -6.99 1.15 9.42
N LEU A 13 -7.53 -0.06 9.26
CA LEU A 13 -8.97 -0.30 9.16
C LEU A 13 -9.73 0.13 10.42
N GLY A 14 -9.16 -0.16 11.59
CA GLY A 14 -9.73 0.19 12.88
C GLY A 14 -9.44 1.61 13.35
N ALA A 15 -8.67 2.40 12.59
CA ALA A 15 -8.19 3.71 12.99
C ALA A 15 -9.32 4.76 13.00
N ARG A 16 -10.07 4.77 14.11
CA ARG A 16 -11.01 5.85 14.48
C ARG A 16 -10.33 6.93 15.32
N GLU A 17 -9.23 6.56 15.99
CA GLU A 17 -8.42 7.43 16.85
C GLU A 17 -7.05 7.70 16.19
N GLU A 18 -6.49 8.89 16.39
CA GLU A 18 -5.23 9.32 15.78
C GLU A 18 -4.05 8.40 16.16
N MET A 19 -4.01 7.93 17.41
CA MET A 19 -2.92 7.09 17.92
C MET A 19 -2.80 5.74 17.19
N LEU A 20 -3.92 5.12 16.84
CA LEU A 20 -3.92 3.83 16.14
C LEU A 20 -3.44 3.99 14.69
N LEU A 21 -3.74 5.14 14.08
CA LEU A 21 -3.28 5.49 12.75
C LEU A 21 -1.75 5.64 12.72
N TYR A 22 -1.17 6.38 13.68
CA TYR A 22 0.29 6.52 13.81
C TYR A 22 0.96 5.15 14.03
N LEU A 23 0.42 4.34 14.94
CA LEU A 23 0.97 3.01 15.20
C LEU A 23 0.92 2.12 13.96
N GLY A 24 -0.21 2.11 13.23
CA GLY A 24 -0.38 1.35 12.00
C GLY A 24 0.65 1.74 10.93
N VAL A 25 0.89 3.04 10.75
CA VAL A 25 1.92 3.54 9.81
C VAL A 25 3.33 3.14 10.26
N CYS A 26 3.65 3.24 11.56
CA CYS A 26 4.95 2.80 12.08
C CYS A 26 5.19 1.30 11.86
N VAL A 27 4.20 0.45 12.17
CA VAL A 27 4.29 -1.01 11.94
C VAL A 27 4.41 -1.32 10.45
N GLY A 28 3.64 -0.63 9.60
CA GLY A 28 3.72 -0.75 8.15
C GLY A 28 5.11 -0.37 7.61
N GLY A 29 5.68 0.72 8.11
CA GLY A 29 7.02 1.18 7.77
C GLY A 29 8.11 0.18 8.15
N LEU A 30 8.06 -0.37 9.37
CA LEU A 30 9.00 -1.41 9.83
C LEU A 30 8.88 -2.68 8.97
N ALA A 31 7.66 -3.12 8.67
CA ALA A 31 7.43 -4.28 7.83
C ALA A 31 7.99 -4.08 6.41
N TYR A 32 7.74 -2.92 5.80
CA TYR A 32 8.23 -2.56 4.47
C TYR A 32 9.76 -2.44 4.44
N GLY A 33 10.36 -1.75 5.41
CA GLY A 33 11.82 -1.60 5.52
C GLY A 33 12.51 -2.96 5.66
N SER A 34 11.99 -3.83 6.53
CA SER A 34 12.53 -5.18 6.71
C SER A 34 12.52 -6.00 5.41
N PHE A 35 11.46 -5.86 4.60
CA PHE A 35 11.35 -6.57 3.33
C PHE A 35 12.41 -6.12 2.32
N TRP A 36 12.62 -4.81 2.17
CA TRP A 36 13.61 -4.29 1.22
C TRP A 36 15.05 -4.67 1.56
N SER A 37 15.37 -4.88 2.85
CA SER A 37 16.69 -5.38 3.25
C SER A 37 16.83 -6.89 3.11
N LEU A 38 15.76 -7.67 3.33
CA LEU A 38 15.81 -9.13 3.30
C LEU A 38 15.89 -9.70 1.88
N ILE A 39 15.17 -9.11 0.91
CA ILE A 39 15.14 -9.61 -0.48
C ILE A 39 16.55 -9.74 -1.10
N PRO A 40 17.42 -8.70 -1.09
CA PRO A 40 18.72 -8.79 -1.74
C PRO A 40 19.62 -9.84 -1.07
N THR A 41 19.63 -9.89 0.26
CA THR A 41 20.41 -10.88 1.02
C THR A 41 19.95 -12.30 0.71
N LEU A 42 18.64 -12.57 0.80
CA LEU A 42 18.09 -13.90 0.51
C LEU A 42 18.30 -14.31 -0.95
N THR A 43 18.15 -13.37 -1.89
CA THR A 43 18.37 -13.66 -3.31
C THR A 43 19.83 -14.04 -3.57
N GLY A 44 20.77 -13.37 -2.91
CA GLY A 44 22.20 -13.68 -2.99
C GLY A 44 22.56 -15.05 -2.41
N GLU A 45 21.96 -15.42 -1.27
CA GLU A 45 22.19 -16.73 -0.64
C GLU A 45 21.53 -17.89 -1.40
N LEU A 46 20.31 -17.69 -1.90
CA LEU A 46 19.50 -18.77 -2.50
C LEU A 46 19.89 -19.07 -3.95
N PHE A 47 20.15 -18.03 -4.75
CA PHE A 47 20.44 -18.17 -6.19
C PHE A 47 21.92 -17.98 -6.54
N GLY A 48 22.72 -17.52 -5.58
CA GLY A 48 24.12 -17.18 -5.81
C GLY A 48 24.31 -15.92 -6.66
N MET A 49 25.58 -15.52 -6.81
CA MET A 49 25.94 -14.24 -7.44
C MET A 49 25.97 -14.27 -8.98
N ARG A 50 25.92 -15.46 -9.60
CA ARG A 50 26.17 -15.63 -11.04
C ARG A 50 25.11 -14.95 -11.93
N SER A 51 23.87 -14.87 -11.48
CA SER A 51 22.77 -14.21 -12.20
C SER A 51 21.86 -13.40 -11.27
N TYR A 52 22.47 -12.76 -10.27
CA TYR A 52 21.77 -11.98 -9.24
C TYR A 52 20.88 -10.87 -9.84
N ALA A 53 21.42 -10.11 -10.79
CA ALA A 53 20.72 -8.99 -11.40
C ALA A 53 19.44 -9.42 -12.14
N SER A 54 19.44 -10.57 -12.82
CA SER A 54 18.26 -11.06 -13.56
C SER A 54 17.14 -11.48 -12.61
N THR A 55 17.49 -12.18 -11.52
CA THR A 55 16.53 -12.60 -10.49
C THR A 55 15.94 -11.38 -9.77
N TYR A 56 16.78 -10.42 -9.39
CA TYR A 56 16.32 -9.18 -8.75
C TYR A 56 15.42 -8.33 -9.66
N SER A 57 15.75 -8.22 -10.95
CA SER A 57 14.90 -7.55 -11.94
C SER A 57 13.53 -8.19 -12.10
N SER A 58 13.44 -9.52 -11.94
CA SER A 58 12.15 -10.23 -11.97
C SER A 58 11.24 -9.81 -10.80
N PHE A 59 11.81 -9.64 -9.60
CA PHE A 59 11.07 -9.06 -8.46
C PHE A 59 10.63 -7.62 -8.72
N ALA A 60 11.51 -6.79 -9.30
CA ALA A 60 11.19 -5.39 -9.62
C ALA A 60 10.03 -5.26 -10.64
N MET A 61 9.97 -6.15 -11.62
CA MET A 61 8.83 -6.21 -12.56
C MET A 61 7.54 -6.58 -11.83
N ALA A 62 7.56 -7.58 -10.95
CA ALA A 62 6.39 -7.96 -10.17
C ALA A 62 5.86 -6.82 -9.28
N VAL A 63 6.76 -6.07 -8.64
CA VAL A 63 6.40 -4.89 -7.82
C VAL A 63 5.74 -3.80 -8.68
N SER A 64 6.30 -3.53 -9.86
CA SER A 64 5.72 -2.54 -10.80
C SER A 64 4.31 -2.93 -11.25
N ILE A 65 4.12 -4.19 -11.66
CA ILE A 65 2.81 -4.70 -12.09
C ILE A 65 1.81 -4.64 -10.94
N GLY A 66 2.20 -5.08 -9.75
CA GLY A 66 1.35 -5.07 -8.56
C GLY A 66 0.94 -3.65 -8.16
N SER A 67 1.87 -2.70 -8.18
CA SER A 67 1.59 -1.29 -7.86
C SER A 67 0.60 -0.67 -8.86
N LEU A 68 0.78 -0.92 -10.16
CA LEU A 68 -0.16 -0.43 -11.17
C LEU A 68 -1.56 -1.00 -10.96
N LEU A 69 -1.69 -2.32 -10.83
CA LEU A 69 -3.01 -2.94 -10.65
C LEU A 69 -3.69 -2.51 -9.33
N LEU A 70 -2.95 -2.44 -8.24
CA LEU A 70 -3.54 -2.16 -6.94
C LEU A 70 -3.82 -0.67 -6.73
N SER A 71 -2.94 0.20 -7.23
CA SER A 71 -3.05 1.65 -7.04
C SER A 71 -3.88 2.30 -8.15
N THR A 72 -3.52 2.09 -9.42
CA THR A 72 -4.10 2.88 -10.51
C THR A 72 -5.43 2.34 -11.00
N THR A 73 -5.66 1.03 -10.96
CA THR A 73 -6.95 0.48 -11.42
C THR A 73 -7.89 0.21 -10.26
N MET A 74 -7.43 -0.48 -9.21
CA MET A 74 -8.27 -0.83 -8.07
C MET A 74 -8.53 0.36 -7.13
N ALA A 75 -7.49 0.96 -6.53
CA ALA A 75 -7.71 2.03 -5.55
C ALA A 75 -8.37 3.27 -6.17
N ALA A 76 -8.01 3.64 -7.41
CA ALA A 76 -8.64 4.75 -8.12
C ALA A 76 -10.14 4.49 -8.40
N SER A 77 -10.51 3.30 -8.91
CA SER A 77 -11.91 3.01 -9.22
C SER A 77 -12.80 2.98 -7.97
N ILE A 78 -12.29 2.44 -6.86
CA ILE A 78 -12.98 2.47 -5.56
C ILE A 78 -13.17 3.92 -5.12
N TYR A 79 -12.11 4.73 -5.16
CA TYR A 79 -12.15 6.13 -4.75
C TYR A 79 -13.14 6.97 -5.58
N ASP A 80 -13.12 6.82 -6.91
CA ASP A 80 -14.02 7.52 -7.83
C ASP A 80 -15.49 7.15 -7.59
N SER A 81 -15.77 5.90 -7.23
CA SER A 81 -17.13 5.45 -6.91
C SER A 81 -17.70 6.14 -5.67
N HIS A 82 -16.87 6.39 -4.65
CA HIS A 82 -17.25 7.11 -3.44
C HIS A 82 -17.39 8.62 -3.67
N ILE A 83 -16.65 9.18 -4.63
CA ILE A 83 -16.76 10.59 -4.99
C ILE A 83 -18.03 10.89 -5.79
N MET A 84 -18.45 9.97 -6.66
CA MET A 84 -19.64 10.16 -7.49
C MET A 84 -20.91 10.33 -6.65
N SER A 85 -21.00 9.63 -5.51
CA SER A 85 -22.15 9.69 -4.61
C SER A 85 -22.24 10.98 -3.79
N LEU A 86 -21.18 11.80 -3.73
CA LEU A 86 -21.19 13.06 -2.99
C LEU A 86 -22.06 14.10 -3.74
N PRO A 87 -22.93 14.84 -3.02
CA PRO A 87 -23.69 15.95 -3.61
C PRO A 87 -22.79 16.93 -4.36
N SER A 88 -23.26 17.44 -5.50
CA SER A 88 -22.55 18.51 -6.20
C SER A 88 -22.45 19.72 -5.28
N PRO A 89 -21.28 20.36 -5.18
CA PRO A 89 -21.20 21.62 -4.47
C PRO A 89 -22.15 22.64 -5.10
N PRO A 90 -22.75 23.54 -4.32
CA PRO A 90 -23.57 24.60 -4.87
C PRO A 90 -22.73 25.39 -5.88
N PRO A 91 -23.30 25.80 -7.04
CA PRO A 91 -22.60 26.69 -7.95
C PRO A 91 -22.24 27.95 -7.16
N LEU A 92 -20.94 28.17 -6.96
CA LEU A 92 -20.43 29.43 -6.43
C LEU A 92 -20.96 30.56 -7.33
N PRO A 93 -21.41 31.69 -6.77
CA PRO A 93 -21.60 32.89 -7.59
C PRO A 93 -20.26 33.18 -8.27
N LEU A 94 -20.25 33.22 -9.60
CA LEU A 94 -19.12 33.76 -10.34
C LEU A 94 -18.91 35.19 -9.83
N SER A 95 -17.89 35.39 -8.99
CA SER A 95 -17.47 36.74 -8.65
C SER A 95 -16.90 37.38 -9.93
N PRO A 96 -17.44 38.51 -10.43
CA PRO A 96 -17.05 39.05 -11.73
C PRO A 96 -15.67 39.74 -11.74
N ILE A 97 -14.87 39.63 -10.68
CA ILE A 97 -13.74 40.55 -10.49
C ILE A 97 -12.45 39.78 -10.23
N GLY A 98 -11.58 39.81 -11.26
CA GLY A 98 -10.19 39.40 -11.17
C GLY A 98 -9.38 40.35 -10.28
N VAL A 99 -9.32 40.05 -8.99
CA VAL A 99 -8.26 40.52 -8.10
C VAL A 99 -7.77 39.36 -7.23
N LEU A 100 -6.48 39.10 -7.37
CA LEU A 100 -5.67 38.08 -6.71
C LEU A 100 -5.69 38.26 -5.17
N PRO A 101 -5.79 37.20 -4.34
CA PRO A 101 -5.39 37.28 -2.95
C PRO A 101 -3.85 37.34 -2.86
N PRO A 102 -3.27 38.14 -1.95
CA PRO A 102 -1.83 38.21 -1.76
C PRO A 102 -1.31 36.93 -1.07
N LEU A 103 -0.19 36.39 -1.57
CA LEU A 103 0.67 35.38 -0.93
C LEU A 103 -0.01 34.06 -0.51
N ALA A 104 -0.32 33.20 -1.48
CA ALA A 104 -0.30 31.75 -1.29
C ALA A 104 0.94 31.18 -2.00
N PRO A 105 1.68 30.21 -1.41
CA PRO A 105 2.83 29.60 -2.07
C PRO A 105 2.42 28.98 -3.42
N ALA A 106 3.33 29.02 -4.39
CA ALA A 106 3.15 28.71 -5.81
C ALA A 106 2.68 27.26 -6.16
N SER A 107 2.17 26.49 -5.19
CA SER A 107 1.55 25.17 -5.39
C SER A 107 0.02 25.20 -5.43
N ALA A 108 -0.62 26.34 -5.15
CA ALA A 108 -2.07 26.49 -5.21
C ALA A 108 -2.55 26.79 -6.64
N SER A 109 -2.64 25.75 -7.47
CA SER A 109 -3.43 25.80 -8.70
C SER A 109 -4.90 26.14 -8.37
N PRO A 110 -5.61 26.92 -9.23
CA PRO A 110 -7.00 27.32 -8.98
C PRO A 110 -7.85 26.07 -8.83
N PRO A 111 -8.65 25.89 -7.75
CA PRO A 111 -9.31 24.61 -7.54
C PRO A 111 -10.45 24.45 -8.56
N PRO A 112 -10.38 23.51 -9.54
CA PRO A 112 -11.61 22.82 -9.89
C PRO A 112 -12.10 22.20 -8.59
N MET A 113 -13.37 22.34 -8.25
CA MET A 113 -13.91 21.81 -7.00
C MET A 113 -13.89 20.28 -7.06
N SER A 114 -12.73 19.69 -6.76
CA SER A 114 -12.51 18.25 -6.78
C SER A 114 -13.19 17.69 -5.55
N LYS A 115 -14.32 17.01 -5.76
CA LYS A 115 -14.92 16.17 -4.73
C LYS A 115 -13.83 15.18 -4.25
N ARG A 116 -13.58 15.11 -2.95
CA ARG A 116 -12.58 14.21 -2.34
C ARG A 116 -13.19 13.49 -1.15
N CYS A 117 -12.69 12.29 -0.92
CA CYS A 117 -13.18 11.38 0.10
C CYS A 117 -12.03 11.04 1.07
N TYR A 118 -12.29 11.17 2.37
CA TYR A 118 -11.29 11.02 3.42
C TYR A 118 -11.81 10.11 4.52
N GLY A 119 -10.88 9.42 5.19
CA GLY A 119 -11.19 8.56 6.32
C GLY A 119 -11.35 7.09 5.96
N ASN A 120 -11.65 6.31 6.98
CA ASN A 120 -11.76 4.86 6.91
C ASN A 120 -12.86 4.39 5.94
N GLU A 121 -14.03 5.03 5.92
CA GLU A 121 -15.15 4.69 5.02
C GLU A 121 -14.74 4.67 3.55
N CYS A 122 -13.77 5.51 3.16
CA CYS A 122 -13.28 5.61 1.78
C CYS A 122 -12.27 4.52 1.41
N TYR A 123 -11.39 4.15 2.36
CA TYR A 123 -10.24 3.28 2.11
C TYR A 123 -10.42 1.88 2.71
N GLN A 124 -11.54 1.61 3.39
CA GLN A 124 -11.80 0.35 4.07
C GLN A 124 -11.67 -0.85 3.13
N VAL A 125 -12.29 -0.78 1.95
CA VAL A 125 -12.22 -1.87 0.97
C VAL A 125 -10.77 -2.10 0.51
N THR A 126 -10.04 -1.02 0.23
CA THR A 126 -8.63 -1.09 -0.18
C THR A 126 -7.76 -1.76 0.89
N HIS A 127 -7.91 -1.36 2.16
CA HIS A 127 -7.17 -2.01 3.24
C HIS A 127 -7.56 -3.48 3.43
N LEU A 128 -8.85 -3.85 3.30
CA LEU A 128 -9.29 -5.24 3.37
C LEU A 128 -8.69 -6.11 2.27
N VAL A 129 -8.63 -5.60 1.03
CA VAL A 129 -7.99 -6.32 -0.07
C VAL A 129 -6.51 -6.57 0.23
N VAL A 130 -5.80 -5.56 0.74
CA VAL A 130 -4.38 -5.72 1.12
C VAL A 130 -4.20 -6.73 2.25
N VAL A 131 -5.09 -6.74 3.24
CA VAL A 131 -5.08 -7.76 4.31
C VAL A 131 -5.27 -9.17 3.73
N GLY A 132 -6.21 -9.33 2.79
CA GLY A 132 -6.42 -10.60 2.09
C GLY A 132 -5.18 -11.08 1.34
N LEU A 133 -4.53 -10.19 0.58
CA LEU A 133 -3.26 -10.48 -0.11
C LEU A 133 -2.14 -10.86 0.87
N CYS A 134 -2.03 -10.15 1.99
CA CYS A 134 -1.05 -10.46 3.04
C CYS A 134 -1.32 -11.81 3.71
N ALA A 135 -2.58 -12.18 3.92
CA ALA A 135 -2.97 -13.47 4.46
C ALA A 135 -2.60 -14.61 3.51
N LEU A 136 -2.90 -14.47 2.20
CA LEU A 136 -2.51 -15.45 1.18
C LEU A 136 -0.99 -15.61 1.08
N GLY A 137 -0.25 -14.50 1.09
CA GLY A 137 1.22 -14.53 1.09
C GLY A 137 1.81 -15.13 2.37
N SER A 138 1.19 -14.90 3.52
CA SER A 138 1.63 -15.49 4.78
C SER A 138 1.33 -16.99 4.84
N LEU A 139 0.18 -17.41 4.30
CA LEU A 139 -0.20 -18.82 4.20
C LEU A 139 0.74 -19.57 3.25
N SER A 140 1.01 -19.03 2.06
CA SER A 140 1.93 -19.67 1.10
C SER A 140 3.34 -19.81 1.69
N MET A 141 3.83 -18.77 2.40
CA MET A 141 5.10 -18.82 3.10
C MET A 141 5.12 -19.85 4.23
N ALA A 142 4.04 -19.93 5.02
CA ALA A 142 3.91 -20.92 6.09
C ALA A 142 3.88 -22.35 5.52
N VAL A 143 3.15 -22.59 4.43
CA VAL A 143 3.10 -23.88 3.73
C VAL A 143 4.48 -24.24 3.19
N LEU A 144 5.16 -23.31 2.52
CA LEU A 144 6.51 -23.55 1.99
C LEU A 144 7.48 -23.88 3.13
N THR A 145 7.44 -23.11 4.22
CA THR A 145 8.29 -23.33 5.41
C THR A 145 8.00 -24.68 6.07
N ALA A 146 6.72 -25.07 6.20
CA ALA A 146 6.36 -26.37 6.73
C ALA A 146 6.89 -27.51 5.86
N ARG A 147 6.78 -27.38 4.53
CA ARG A 147 7.29 -28.38 3.57
C ARG A 147 8.82 -28.47 3.54
N THR A 148 9.53 -27.34 3.70
CA THR A 148 11.00 -27.34 3.73
C THR A 148 11.57 -27.79 5.07
N ARG A 149 10.86 -27.52 6.18
CA ARG A 149 11.29 -27.98 7.52
C ARG A 149 11.46 -29.48 7.61
N ASP A 150 10.59 -30.27 6.99
CA ASP A 150 10.71 -31.73 6.98
C ASP A 150 12.00 -32.22 6.29
N PHE A 151 12.49 -31.47 5.31
CA PHE A 151 13.71 -31.78 4.58
C PHE A 151 14.96 -31.33 5.34
N TYR A 152 14.94 -30.14 5.95
CA TYR A 152 16.04 -29.63 6.76
C TYR A 152 16.19 -30.38 8.09
N SER A 153 15.08 -30.77 8.73
CA SER A 153 15.10 -31.55 9.97
C SER A 153 15.78 -32.92 9.84
N LYS A 154 15.90 -33.46 8.62
CA LYS A 154 16.63 -34.72 8.35
C LYS A 154 18.11 -34.51 8.08
N LYS A 155 18.53 -33.28 7.81
CA LYS A 155 19.94 -32.95 7.54
C LYS A 155 20.72 -32.68 8.84
N ASP A 156 20.01 -32.39 9.93
CA ASP A 156 20.55 -32.12 11.26
C ASP A 156 20.49 -33.34 12.21
N ALA A 157 20.13 -34.53 11.70
CA ALA A 157 20.09 -35.81 12.42
C ALA A 157 21.10 -36.80 11.80
#